data_AF-A0A427AHQ7-F1
#
_entry.id   AF-A0A427AHQ7-F1
#
_cell.length_a   1.000
_cell.length_b   1.000
_cell.length_c   1.000
_cell.angle_alpha   90.00
_cell.angle_beta   90.00
_cell.angle_gamma   90.00
#
_symmetry.space_group_name_H-M   'P 1'
#
loop_
_entity.id
_entity.type
_entity.pdbx_description
1 polymer ?
#
loop_
_entity_poly.entity_id
_entity_poly.type
_entity_poly.pdbx_seq_one_letter_code
_entity_poly.pdbx_strand_id
1 'polypeptide(L)'
;MVMAGFLPFSAIYIELYYIFASVWGHKIYTIYSILFIVFIILIIVTAFITVALIYFQLAAEDHEWWWRSVLCGGSTGIFILFYCIYYYRARSDMSGFMQTSFFFGYMSCICYGFFLMLATVGFRASLLFVQHIYQSIKCE
;
A
#
# COMPACT_ATOMS: atom_id res chain seq x y z
N MET A 1 5.21 -5.57 11.38
CA MET A 1 4.76 -4.35 10.66
C MET A 1 4.86 -4.48 9.15
N VAL A 2 5.98 -4.92 8.57
CA VAL A 2 6.08 -5.07 7.10
C VAL A 2 5.07 -6.07 6.55
N MET A 3 4.75 -7.16 7.27
CA MET A 3 3.69 -8.10 6.85
C MET A 3 2.27 -7.50 6.79
N ALA A 4 2.05 -6.32 7.38
CA ALA A 4 0.75 -5.66 7.40
C ALA A 4 0.26 -5.30 5.99
N GLY A 5 1.20 -4.95 5.10
CA GLY A 5 0.91 -4.58 3.71
C GLY A 5 0.49 -5.76 2.84
N PHE A 6 0.59 -7.00 3.31
CA PHE A 6 0.21 -8.18 2.53
C PHE A 6 -1.30 -8.25 2.27
N LEU A 7 -2.12 -7.90 3.26
CA LEU A 7 -3.59 -7.87 3.15
C LEU A 7 -4.10 -6.82 2.15
N PRO A 8 -3.71 -5.52 2.26
CA PRO A 8 -4.09 -4.54 1.24
C PRO A 8 -3.50 -4.87 -0.14
N PHE A 9 -2.32 -5.50 -0.20
CA PHE A 9 -1.74 -5.97 -1.47
C PHE A 9 -2.56 -7.09 -2.11
N SER A 10 -3.00 -8.10 -1.35
CA SER A 10 -3.81 -9.20 -1.88
C SER A 10 -5.17 -8.71 -2.40
N ALA A 11 -5.75 -7.70 -1.76
CA ALA A 11 -7.01 -7.08 -2.19
C ALA A 11 -6.90 -6.39 -3.57
N ILE A 12 -5.73 -5.84 -3.91
CA ILE A 12 -5.52 -5.11 -5.18
C ILE A 12 -4.77 -5.92 -6.24
N TYR A 13 -4.31 -7.13 -5.92
CA TYR A 13 -3.40 -7.92 -6.77
C TYR A 13 -3.91 -8.12 -8.20
N ILE A 14 -5.20 -8.46 -8.34
CA ILE A 14 -5.83 -8.72 -9.65
C ILE A 14 -5.88 -7.44 -10.48
N GLU A 15 -6.28 -6.31 -9.88
CA GLU A 15 -6.31 -5.02 -10.58
C GLU A 15 -4.93 -4.54 -10.96
N LEU A 16 -3.95 -4.73 -10.08
CA LEU A 16 -2.56 -4.42 -10.35
C LEU A 16 -2.09 -5.17 -11.60
N TYR A 17 -2.38 -6.47 -11.73
CA TYR A 17 -2.07 -7.23 -12.95
C TYR A 17 -2.67 -6.59 -14.21
N TYR A 18 -3.94 -6.20 -14.19
CA TYR A 18 -4.60 -5.57 -15.33
C TYR A 18 -4.02 -4.19 -15.68
N ILE A 19 -3.64 -3.40 -14.67
CA ILE A 19 -2.95 -2.10 -14.87
C ILE A 19 -1.60 -2.34 -15.55
N PHE A 20 -0.79 -3.27 -15.06
CA PHE A 20 0.51 -3.59 -15.66
C PHE A 20 0.38 -4.10 -17.10
N ALA A 21 -0.60 -4.97 -17.36
CA ALA A 21 -0.89 -5.45 -18.70
C ALA A 21 -1.33 -4.31 -19.65
N SER A 22 -2.02 -3.30 -19.13
CA SER A 22 -2.49 -2.15 -19.93
C SER A 22 -1.42 -1.10 -20.17
N VAL A 23 -0.64 -0.75 -19.14
CA VAL A 23 0.44 0.26 -19.24
C VAL A 23 1.53 -0.20 -20.21
N TRP A 24 1.80 -1.50 -20.28
CA TRP A 24 2.82 -2.07 -21.16
C TRP A 24 2.26 -2.72 -22.44
N GLY A 25 1.02 -2.40 -22.81
CA GLY A 25 0.52 -2.58 -24.18
C GLY A 25 -0.07 -3.94 -24.54
N HIS A 26 -0.37 -4.81 -23.56
CA HIS A 26 -0.98 -6.11 -23.86
C HIS A 26 -2.51 -6.05 -24.03
N LYS A 27 -3.23 -5.12 -23.38
CA LYS A 27 -4.70 -4.94 -23.48
C LYS A 27 -5.13 -3.52 -23.09
N ILE A 28 -6.19 -2.96 -23.70
CA ILE A 28 -6.78 -1.68 -23.24
C ILE A 28 -7.57 -1.94 -21.96
N TYR A 29 -7.22 -1.28 -20.85
CA TYR A 29 -8.02 -1.33 -19.63
C TYR A 29 -9.29 -0.48 -19.77
N THR A 30 -10.45 -1.13 -19.90
CA THR A 30 -11.75 -0.49 -20.13
C THR A 30 -12.58 -0.36 -18.86
N ILE A 31 -12.12 -0.88 -17.72
CA ILE A 31 -12.92 -1.04 -16.50
C ILE A 31 -12.54 -0.02 -15.41
N TYR A 32 -12.53 1.26 -15.77
CA TYR A 32 -12.16 2.37 -14.87
C TYR A 32 -13.04 2.49 -13.62
N SER A 33 -14.31 2.08 -13.68
CA SER A 33 -15.22 2.13 -12.52
C SER A 33 -14.82 1.16 -11.42
N ILE A 34 -14.31 -0.03 -11.76
CA ILE A 34 -13.86 -1.01 -10.76
C ILE A 34 -12.57 -0.54 -10.11
N LEU A 35 -11.66 0.07 -10.88
CA LEU A 35 -10.43 0.68 -10.35
C LEU A 35 -10.72 1.67 -9.21
N PHE A 36 -11.73 2.53 -9.40
CA PHE A 36 -12.10 3.52 -8.39
C PHE A 36 -12.65 2.88 -7.11
N ILE A 37 -13.49 1.85 -7.24
CA ILE A 37 -14.03 1.10 -6.09
C ILE A 37 -12.89 0.41 -5.34
N VAL A 38 -11.96 -0.22 -6.06
CA VAL A 38 -10.81 -0.92 -5.47
C VAL A 38 -9.87 0.05 -4.77
N PHE A 39 -9.70 1.26 -5.31
CA PHE A 39 -8.94 2.32 -4.64
C PHE A 39 -9.57 2.74 -3.30
N ILE A 40 -10.89 2.87 -3.24
CA ILE A 40 -11.61 3.16 -1.98
C ILE A 40 -11.41 2.02 -0.98
N ILE A 41 -11.58 0.77 -1.42
CA ILE A 41 -11.39 -0.42 -0.58
C ILE A 41 -9.95 -0.45 -0.05
N LEU A 42 -8.96 -0.15 -0.89
CA LEU A 42 -7.55 -0.09 -0.49
C LEU A 42 -7.34 0.90 0.67
N ILE A 43 -7.88 2.12 0.56
CA ILE A 43 -7.78 3.13 1.62
C ILE A 43 -8.40 2.63 2.93
N ILE A 44 -9.60 2.05 2.86
CA ILE A 44 -10.33 1.55 4.03
C ILE A 44 -9.56 0.40 4.70
N VAL A 45 -9.10 -0.59 3.92
CA VAL A 45 -8.36 -1.75 4.43
C VAL A 45 -7.02 -1.31 5.02
N THR A 46 -6.29 -0.42 4.36
CA THR A 46 -5.04 0.13 4.91
C THR A 46 -5.27 0.85 6.22
N ALA A 47 -6.29 1.72 6.31
CA ALA A 47 -6.62 2.41 7.55
C ALA A 47 -6.97 1.42 8.66
N PHE A 48 -7.82 0.42 8.38
CA PHE A 48 -8.24 -0.59 9.35
C PHE A 48 -7.05 -1.40 9.89
N ILE A 49 -6.18 -1.91 9.02
CA ILE A 49 -5.01 -2.71 9.42
C ILE A 49 -4.02 -1.86 10.22
N THR A 50 -3.79 -0.61 9.83
CA THR A 50 -2.90 0.28 10.59
C THR A 50 -3.41 0.54 12.00
N VAL A 51 -4.71 0.85 12.16
CA VAL A 51 -5.33 1.07 13.48
C VAL A 51 -5.27 -0.20 14.34
N ALA A 52 -5.61 -1.37 13.77
CA ALA A 52 -5.56 -2.64 14.50
C ALA A 52 -4.17 -2.96 15.04
N LEU A 53 -3.12 -2.74 14.23
CA LEU A 53 -1.74 -2.99 14.66
C LEU A 53 -1.23 -1.98 15.69
N ILE A 54 -1.63 -0.70 15.56
CA ILE A 54 -1.31 0.30 16.58
C ILE A 54 -2.03 -0.01 17.89
N TYR A 55 -3.27 -0.51 17.86
CA TYR A 55 -3.96 -0.96 19.06
C TYR A 55 -3.22 -2.08 19.79
N PHE A 56 -2.81 -3.15 19.08
CA PHE A 56 -2.01 -4.22 19.68
C PHE A 56 -0.67 -3.73 20.22
N GLN A 57 -0.05 -2.76 19.54
CA GLN A 57 1.18 -2.16 20.00
C GLN A 57 0.99 -1.37 21.31
N LEU A 58 -0.06 -0.55 21.40
CA LEU A 58 -0.39 0.19 22.62
C LEU A 58 -0.73 -0.75 23.79
N ALA A 59 -1.40 -1.87 23.50
CA ALA A 59 -1.69 -2.91 24.49
C ALA A 59 -0.42 -3.59 25.05
N ALA A 60 0.68 -3.55 24.30
CA ALA A 60 2.00 -4.03 24.74
C ALA A 60 2.85 -2.92 25.41
N GLU A 61 2.23 -1.79 25.79
CA GLU A 61 2.87 -0.62 26.41
C GLU A 61 3.93 0.09 25.53
N ASP A 62 3.99 -0.25 24.23
CA ASP A 62 4.95 0.31 23.27
C ASP A 62 4.41 1.61 22.64
N HIS A 63 4.75 2.76 23.20
CA HIS A 63 4.20 4.06 22.77
C HIS A 63 4.82 4.68 21.50
N GLU A 64 5.79 4.01 20.85
CA GLU A 64 6.44 4.51 19.63
C GLU A 64 5.58 4.28 18.36
N TRP A 65 4.36 4.82 18.30
CA TRP A 65 3.41 4.53 17.22
C TRP A 65 3.63 5.34 15.92
N TRP A 66 4.31 6.49 15.99
CA TRP A 66 4.43 7.44 14.86
C TRP A 66 5.07 6.82 13.61
N TRP A 67 6.33 6.40 13.68
CA TRP A 67 7.04 5.83 12.52
C TRP A 67 6.49 4.46 12.12
N ARG A 68 6.01 3.69 13.11
CA ARG A 68 5.46 2.35 12.89
C ARG A 68 4.14 2.40 12.11
N SER A 69 3.27 3.39 12.36
CA SER A 69 2.04 3.60 11.59
C SER A 69 2.30 3.97 10.13
N VAL A 70 3.30 4.82 9.88
CA VAL A 70 3.76 5.21 8.53
C VAL A 70 4.29 3.99 7.77
N LEU A 71 5.20 3.22 8.38
CA LEU A 71 5.76 2.02 7.77
C LEU A 71 4.69 0.93 7.53
N CYS A 72 3.75 0.79 8.46
CA CYS A 72 2.65 -0.14 8.33
C CYS A 72 1.75 0.21 7.13
N GLY A 73 1.30 1.47 7.02
CA GLY A 73 0.47 1.93 5.91
C GLY A 73 1.19 1.89 4.57
N GLY A 74 2.45 2.34 4.54
CA GLY A 74 3.28 2.37 3.34
C GLY A 74 3.77 1.01 2.86
N SER A 75 3.84 -0.02 3.73
CA SER A 75 4.40 -1.34 3.39
C SER A 75 3.77 -1.99 2.15
N THR A 76 2.51 -1.70 1.84
CA THR A 76 1.83 -2.11 0.60
C THR A 76 2.60 -1.68 -0.65
N GLY A 77 3.18 -0.47 -0.67
CA GLY A 77 4.00 0.03 -1.78
C GLY A 77 5.29 -0.77 -1.99
N ILE A 78 5.85 -1.34 -0.92
CA ILE A 78 7.01 -2.23 -0.98
C ILE A 78 6.60 -3.57 -1.62
N PHE A 79 5.43 -4.12 -1.29
CA PHE A 79 4.92 -5.33 -1.94
C PHE A 79 4.65 -5.12 -3.43
N ILE A 80 4.14 -3.95 -3.82
CA ILE A 80 3.98 -3.58 -5.23
C ILE A 80 5.35 -3.58 -5.94
N LEU A 81 6.40 -3.04 -5.31
CA LEU A 81 7.75 -3.07 -5.87
C LEU A 81 8.26 -4.51 -6.09
N PHE A 82 8.04 -5.42 -5.14
CA PHE A 82 8.35 -6.84 -5.31
C PHE A 82 7.56 -7.48 -6.45
N TYR A 83 6.28 -7.11 -6.59
CA TYR A 83 5.45 -7.55 -7.71
C TYR A 83 5.99 -7.05 -9.05
N CYS A 84 6.51 -5.82 -9.14
CA CYS A 84 7.15 -5.31 -10.35
C CYS A 84 8.33 -6.20 -10.79
N ILE A 85 9.17 -6.63 -9.84
CA ILE A 85 10.30 -7.54 -10.11
C ILE A 85 9.80 -8.88 -10.64
N TYR A 86 8.75 -9.44 -10.04
CA TYR A 86 8.12 -10.68 -10.48
C TYR A 86 7.54 -10.53 -11.90
N TYR A 87 6.76 -9.48 -12.15
CA TYR A 87 6.15 -9.20 -13.44
C TYR A 87 7.20 -9.05 -14.54
N TYR A 88 8.30 -8.35 -14.24
CA TYR A 88 9.40 -8.17 -15.18
C TYR A 88 10.04 -9.50 -15.59
N ARG A 89 10.27 -10.41 -14.63
CA ARG A 89 10.91 -11.71 -14.92
C ARG A 89 9.98 -12.74 -15.56
N ALA A 90 8.72 -12.78 -15.14
CA ALA A 90 7.80 -13.86 -15.51
C ALA A 90 6.94 -13.54 -16.73
N ARG A 91 6.79 -12.26 -17.10
CA ARG A 91 5.77 -11.82 -18.05
C ARG A 91 6.15 -10.72 -19.00
N SER A 92 7.03 -9.80 -18.63
CA SER A 92 7.48 -8.80 -19.58
C SER A 92 8.47 -9.47 -20.52
N ASP A 93 8.05 -9.81 -21.74
CA ASP A 93 8.94 -10.23 -22.84
C ASP A 93 9.85 -9.06 -23.31
N MET A 94 10.22 -8.18 -22.38
CA MET A 94 11.03 -6.98 -22.54
C MET A 94 12.50 -7.34 -22.37
N SER A 95 13.32 -7.01 -23.36
CA SER A 95 14.75 -7.33 -23.35
C SER A 95 15.57 -6.08 -23.67
N GLY A 96 16.72 -5.97 -23.00
CA GLY A 96 17.66 -4.86 -23.18
C GLY A 96 17.74 -3.93 -21.97
N PHE A 97 18.97 -3.49 -21.68
CA PHE A 97 19.31 -2.68 -20.50
C PHE A 97 18.52 -1.38 -20.39
N MET A 98 18.34 -0.68 -21.52
CA MET A 98 17.60 0.58 -21.56
C MET A 98 16.13 0.37 -21.16
N GLN A 99 15.48 -0.67 -21.70
CA GLN A 99 14.08 -0.97 -21.40
C GLN A 99 13.89 -1.36 -19.93
N THR A 100 14.83 -2.14 -19.37
CA THR A 100 14.85 -2.48 -17.95
C THR A 100 14.94 -1.25 -17.06
N SER A 101 15.85 -0.31 -17.36
CA SER A 101 16.04 0.87 -16.52
C SER A 101 14.83 1.79 -16.54
N PHE A 102 14.19 1.99 -17.70
CA PHE A 102 12.96 2.76 -17.81
C PHE A 102 11.81 2.10 -17.04
N PHE A 103 11.63 0.79 -17.18
CA PHE A 103 10.59 0.05 -16.46
C PHE A 103 10.75 0.21 -14.94
N PHE A 104 11.94 -0.08 -14.41
CA PHE A 104 12.18 0.00 -12.97
C PHE A 104 12.18 1.43 -12.46
N GLY A 105 12.64 2.40 -13.25
CA GLY A 105 12.60 3.82 -12.89
C GLY A 105 11.16 4.32 -12.69
N TYR A 106 10.31 4.15 -13.72
CA TYR A 106 8.90 4.56 -13.64
C TYR A 106 8.16 3.82 -12.52
N MET A 107 8.35 2.50 -12.42
CA MET A 107 7.67 1.72 -11.39
C MET A 107 8.12 2.08 -9.98
N SER A 108 9.40 2.41 -9.77
CA SER A 108 9.90 2.86 -8.46
C SER A 108 9.28 4.19 -8.07
N CYS A 109 9.15 5.16 -9.01
CA CYS A 109 8.46 6.42 -8.76
C CYS A 109 6.98 6.22 -8.38
N ILE A 110 6.27 5.34 -9.10
CA ILE A 110 4.86 5.03 -8.82
C ILE A 110 4.74 4.34 -7.44
N CYS A 111 5.58 3.35 -7.15
CA CYS A 111 5.58 2.65 -5.86
C CYS A 111 5.86 3.62 -4.71
N TYR A 112 6.78 4.56 -4.89
CA TYR A 112 7.08 5.59 -3.91
C TYR A 112 5.89 6.53 -3.67
N GLY A 113 5.18 6.93 -4.73
CA GLY A 113 3.93 7.69 -4.62
C GLY A 113 2.85 6.94 -3.83
N PHE A 114 2.63 5.66 -4.14
CA PHE A 114 1.70 4.79 -3.39
C PHE A 114 2.12 4.63 -1.93
N PHE A 115 3.42 4.46 -1.67
CA PHE A 115 3.96 4.35 -0.32
C PHE A 115 3.61 5.60 0.50
N LEU A 116 3.89 6.80 -0.02
CA LEU A 116 3.60 8.05 0.67
C LEU A 116 2.10 8.29 0.90
N MET A 117 1.29 7.99 -0.11
CA MET A 117 -0.17 8.13 -0.02
C MET A 117 -0.75 7.22 1.07
N LEU A 118 -0.43 5.93 1.04
CA LEU A 118 -0.94 4.96 2.01
C LEU A 118 -0.35 5.19 3.41
N ALA A 119 0.91 5.62 3.49
CA ALA A 119 1.52 6.03 4.76
C ALA A 119 0.79 7.22 5.38
N THR A 120 0.38 8.22 4.58
CA THR A 120 -0.37 9.39 5.06
C THR A 120 -1.75 8.99 5.58
N VAL A 121 -2.45 8.11 4.86
CA VAL A 121 -3.75 7.56 5.29
C VAL A 121 -3.61 6.81 6.61
N GLY A 122 -2.64 5.89 6.70
CA GLY A 122 -2.40 5.10 7.91
C GLY A 122 -2.01 5.95 9.12
N PHE A 123 -1.19 6.96 8.90
CA PHE A 123 -0.79 7.91 9.94
C PHE A 123 -1.98 8.72 10.46
N ARG A 124 -2.81 9.29 9.56
CA ARG A 124 -4.01 10.05 9.96
C ARG A 124 -5.03 9.18 10.71
N ALA A 125 -5.27 7.97 10.23
CA ALA A 125 -6.19 7.03 10.88
C ALA A 125 -5.71 6.67 12.30
N SER A 126 -4.42 6.38 12.45
CA SER A 126 -3.81 6.05 13.74
C SER A 126 -3.84 7.24 14.71
N LEU A 127 -3.59 8.47 14.23
CA LEU A 127 -3.64 9.68 15.04
C LEU A 127 -5.05 9.93 15.60
N LEU A 128 -6.09 9.83 14.76
CA LEU A 128 -7.48 9.99 15.20
C LEU A 128 -7.85 8.94 16.25
N PHE A 129 -7.43 7.69 16.04
CA PHE A 129 -7.67 6.60 16.98
C PHE A 129 -7.00 6.83 18.33
N VAL A 130 -5.71 7.20 18.33
CA VAL A 130 -4.95 7.47 19.55
C VAL A 130 -5.56 8.63 20.33
N GLN A 131 -5.93 9.73 19.65
CA GLN A 131 -6.62 10.86 20.29
C GLN A 131 -7.94 10.43 20.93
N HIS A 132 -8.70 9.57 20.28
CA HIS A 132 -9.97 9.07 20.80
C HIS A 132 -9.78 8.24 22.07
N ILE A 133 -8.80 7.33 22.11
CA ILE A 133 -8.50 6.53 23.31
C ILE A 133 -8.07 7.42 24.48
N TYR A 134 -7.13 8.35 24.26
CA TYR A 134 -6.63 9.20 25.34
C TYR A 134 -7.66 10.21 25.86
N GLN A 135 -8.64 10.61 25.03
CA GLN A 135 -9.77 11.42 25.49
C GLN A 135 -10.70 10.63 26.41
N SER A 136 -11.06 9.40 26.05
CA SER A 136 -11.96 8.56 26.85
C SER A 136 -11.38 8.22 28.23
N ILE A 137 -10.07 7.98 28.33
CA ILE A 137 -9.39 7.66 29.60
C ILE A 137 -9.39 8.85 30.57
N LYS A 138 -9.46 10.10 30.09
CA LYS A 138 -9.49 11.30 30.94
C LYS A 138 -10.87 11.67 31.47
N CYS A 139 -11.92 11.00 31.00
CA CYS A 139 -13.30 11.25 31.44
C CYS A 139 -13.74 10.34 32.60
N GLU A 140 -12.91 9.37 33.00
CA GLU A 140 -13.04 8.59 34.24
C GLU A 140 -12.10 9.16 35.32
#